data_AF-A0A8J4BT65-F1
#
_entry.id   AF-A0A8J4BT65-F1
#
_cell.length_a   1.000
_cell.length_b   1.000
_cell.length_c   1.000
_cell.angle_alpha   90.00
_cell.angle_beta   90.00
_cell.angle_gamma   90.00
#
_symmetry.space_group_name_H-M   'P 1'
#
loop_
_entity.id
_entity.type
_entity.pdbx_description
1 polymer ?
#
loop_
_entity_poly.entity_id
_entity_poly.type
_entity_poly.pdbx_seq_one_letter_code
_entity_poly.pdbx_strand_id
1 'polypeptide(L)'
;MAVYLVSVRLPTGDGVYQGVTLEPYVLVKRGESTLNAEDLPEEGAPEGQFQLRHRWYRSTVPRGGAVCSVHPDKEATLQCVVCQKYRVATHLSYHCTVECLKSHWHLHKEYHKQPQANGGALENGVDGAAKGAHGTSASGMESWIEVGRSRAYTPTSDDVGYVLKFEVTVIDKLHPYVAEMGRAHSQSVSSARVRPAPNPPVRSMVQMVPPSQQSNAGRFTILTYNLLADLYAKADFSNTCPAWCLHWHYRKRNLLRELLSHKADILCLQEVQSDHYIDFWAPELQRAGYVAIYKKKTTEIYTDNKYAIDGCATFFRRDRFSLVKKYEVEFNKAALSLAEGMTNPQQKKAALNRLLKDNVALIAVLEAIEPGTPDAGTRRTLICVANTHIHANPELNDVKIWQVHTLLKGLEKIAASADIPMLVAGDFNSIPGSPAHCLLVKGKIDASMMDAANDPLHLLKDQKMSHSLPLSSAVAYMHDAPLSADGKLYKQRQRLDAKHHEPLFTIMTKDFKGTLDYIFYTTSSLQPTAILELPTEADVQTRPEDLLPNPLYSSDHLAIMAEFQYKTRE
;
A
#
# COMPACT_ATOMS: atom_id res chain seq x y z
N MET A 1 35.51 -17.07 -28.72
CA MET A 1 34.87 -18.21 -28.00
C MET A 1 33.37 -18.07 -28.18
N ALA A 2 32.69 -19.14 -28.60
CA ALA A 2 31.25 -19.09 -28.84
C ALA A 2 30.45 -19.03 -27.52
N VAL A 3 29.27 -18.42 -27.59
CA VAL A 3 28.35 -18.22 -26.47
C VAL A 3 27.04 -18.94 -26.81
N TYR A 4 26.54 -19.77 -25.89
CA TYR A 4 25.36 -20.60 -26.11
C TYR A 4 24.39 -20.51 -24.93
N LEU A 5 23.08 -20.51 -25.21
CA LEU A 5 22.06 -20.60 -24.18
C LEU A 5 22.06 -21.99 -23.55
N VAL A 6 22.10 -22.04 -22.22
CA VAL A 6 22.04 -23.29 -21.44
C VAL A 6 20.59 -23.58 -21.07
N SER A 7 19.92 -22.61 -20.45
CA SER A 7 18.53 -22.77 -20.04
C SER A 7 17.83 -21.43 -19.92
N VAL A 8 16.54 -21.43 -20.23
CA VAL A 8 15.62 -20.30 -20.04
C VAL A 8 14.43 -20.78 -19.22
N ARG A 9 14.12 -20.11 -18.11
CA ARG A 9 13.00 -20.45 -17.23
C ARG A 9 12.22 -19.21 -16.84
N LEU A 10 10.89 -19.32 -16.77
CA LEU A 10 10.05 -18.26 -16.20
C LEU A 10 9.76 -18.56 -14.73
N PRO A 11 9.65 -17.54 -13.87
CA PRO A 11 9.21 -17.69 -12.48
C PRO A 11 7.69 -17.90 -12.43
N THR A 12 7.19 -19.06 -12.88
CA THR A 12 5.73 -19.31 -13.05
C THR A 12 5.14 -20.28 -12.02
N GLY A 13 5.78 -20.44 -10.85
CA GLY A 13 5.41 -21.45 -9.85
C GLY A 13 3.92 -21.47 -9.47
N ASP A 14 3.31 -20.30 -9.29
CA ASP A 14 1.92 -20.16 -8.80
C ASP A 14 0.96 -19.51 -9.81
N GLY A 15 1.38 -19.37 -11.07
CA GLY A 15 0.62 -18.72 -12.15
C GLY A 15 1.18 -17.36 -12.57
N VAL A 16 0.58 -16.78 -13.62
CA VAL A 16 0.96 -15.46 -14.15
C VAL A 16 -0.20 -14.51 -13.96
N TYR A 17 0.06 -13.37 -13.33
CA TYR A 17 -0.97 -12.39 -13.01
C TYR A 17 -0.68 -11.05 -13.71
N GLN A 18 -1.75 -10.38 -14.12
CA GLN A 18 -1.70 -9.00 -14.59
C GLN A 18 -0.94 -8.13 -13.58
N GLY A 19 0.00 -7.33 -14.07
CA GLY A 19 0.78 -6.42 -13.24
C GLY A 19 1.93 -7.04 -12.45
N VAL A 20 2.08 -8.37 -12.41
CA VAL A 20 3.26 -9.04 -11.83
C VAL A 20 4.35 -9.14 -12.89
N THR A 21 5.47 -8.44 -12.70
CA THR A 21 6.59 -8.49 -13.63
C THR A 21 7.17 -9.89 -13.72
N LEU A 22 7.30 -10.39 -14.94
CA LEU A 22 7.97 -11.64 -15.26
C LEU A 22 9.43 -11.33 -15.60
N GLU A 23 10.34 -11.90 -14.83
CA GLU A 23 11.78 -11.81 -15.05
C GLU A 23 12.33 -13.20 -15.34
N PRO A 24 12.57 -13.55 -16.62
CA PRO A 24 13.07 -14.86 -17.01
C PRO A 24 14.49 -15.08 -16.49
N TYR A 25 14.74 -16.25 -15.94
CA TYR A 25 16.09 -16.70 -15.60
C TYR A 25 16.75 -17.31 -16.83
N VAL A 26 17.85 -16.69 -17.28
CA VAL A 26 18.59 -17.08 -18.47
C VAL A 26 20.04 -17.42 -18.08
N LEU A 27 20.45 -18.65 -18.39
CA LEU A 27 21.82 -19.12 -18.22
C LEU A 27 22.50 -19.26 -19.57
N VAL A 28 23.77 -18.83 -19.63
CA VAL A 28 24.56 -18.82 -20.86
C VAL A 28 25.92 -19.45 -20.60
N LYS A 29 26.46 -20.22 -21.54
CA LYS A 29 27.81 -20.83 -21.46
C LYS A 29 28.75 -20.11 -22.43
N ARG A 30 29.92 -19.68 -21.95
CA ARG A 30 31.00 -19.06 -22.73
C ARG A 30 32.30 -19.81 -22.47
N GLY A 31 32.74 -20.63 -23.44
CA GLY A 31 33.84 -21.56 -23.20
C GLY A 31 33.42 -22.63 -22.18
N GLU A 32 34.19 -22.83 -21.10
CA GLU A 32 33.80 -23.73 -19.99
C GLU A 32 33.02 -23.03 -18.86
N SER A 33 32.92 -21.71 -18.88
CA SER A 33 32.26 -20.93 -17.83
C SER A 33 30.75 -20.81 -18.09
N THR A 34 29.94 -21.06 -17.07
CA THR A 34 28.51 -20.73 -17.05
C THR A 34 28.34 -19.35 -16.43
N LEU A 35 27.60 -18.48 -17.12
CA LEU A 35 27.37 -17.08 -16.79
C LEU A 35 25.85 -16.83 -16.66
N ASN A 36 25.49 -15.81 -15.87
CA ASN A 36 24.14 -15.29 -15.84
C ASN A 36 23.94 -14.33 -17.03
N ALA A 37 22.69 -14.13 -17.45
CA ALA A 37 22.39 -13.18 -18.53
C ALA A 37 22.79 -11.73 -18.23
N GLU A 38 22.99 -11.37 -16.96
CA GLU A 38 23.50 -10.06 -16.55
C GLU A 38 24.97 -9.83 -16.93
N ASP A 39 25.71 -10.91 -17.18
CA ASP A 39 27.12 -10.86 -17.57
C ASP A 39 27.29 -10.61 -19.09
N LEU A 40 26.19 -10.48 -19.84
CA LEU A 40 26.20 -10.20 -21.27
C LEU A 40 25.41 -8.93 -21.61
N PRO A 41 25.94 -8.08 -22.51
CA PRO A 41 25.25 -6.88 -22.93
C PRO A 41 23.95 -7.19 -23.69
N GLU A 42 22.95 -6.32 -23.52
CA GLU A 42 21.70 -6.38 -24.31
C GLU A 42 21.93 -5.94 -25.76
N GLU A 43 21.03 -6.37 -26.64
CA GLU A 43 20.97 -5.92 -28.04
C GLU A 43 21.04 -4.39 -28.12
N GLY A 44 22.04 -3.88 -28.85
CA GLY A 44 22.24 -2.44 -29.06
C GLY A 44 23.27 -1.80 -28.12
N ALA A 45 23.82 -2.52 -27.14
CA ALA A 45 24.93 -1.99 -26.35
C ALA A 45 26.16 -1.70 -27.24
N PRO A 46 26.96 -0.66 -26.96
CA PRO A 46 28.11 -0.28 -27.79
C PRO A 46 29.21 -1.34 -27.75
N GLU A 47 29.43 -1.96 -26.58
CA GLU A 47 30.50 -2.93 -26.33
C GLU A 47 29.99 -4.38 -26.33
N GLY A 48 30.92 -5.34 -26.48
CA GLY A 48 30.63 -6.77 -26.48
C GLY A 48 30.36 -7.36 -27.86
N GLN A 49 31.08 -8.45 -28.18
CA GLN A 49 30.88 -9.22 -29.42
C GLN A 49 29.54 -9.98 -29.41
N PHE A 50 29.20 -10.59 -28.27
CA PHE A 50 27.97 -11.35 -28.09
C PHE A 50 26.97 -10.55 -27.28
N GLN A 51 25.72 -10.49 -27.75
CA GLN A 51 24.63 -9.78 -27.10
C GLN A 51 23.41 -10.66 -26.93
N LEU A 52 22.55 -10.31 -25.98
CA LEU A 52 21.25 -10.96 -25.78
C LEU A 52 20.13 -10.09 -26.36
N ARG A 53 19.38 -10.65 -27.32
CA ARG A 53 18.12 -10.09 -27.79
C ARG A 53 16.97 -10.75 -27.06
N HIS A 54 16.12 -9.93 -26.47
CA HIS A 54 14.91 -10.35 -25.77
C HIS A 54 13.67 -10.02 -26.60
N ARG A 55 12.72 -10.95 -26.67
CA ARG A 55 11.42 -10.76 -27.29
C ARG A 55 10.33 -11.41 -26.44
N TRP A 56 9.25 -10.68 -26.26
CA TRP A 56 8.02 -11.16 -25.63
C TRP A 56 6.92 -11.22 -26.65
N TYR A 57 6.17 -12.31 -26.64
CA TYR A 57 5.02 -12.49 -27.50
C TYR A 57 3.79 -12.89 -26.70
N ARG A 58 2.61 -12.50 -27.18
CA ARG A 58 1.30 -12.96 -26.69
C ARG A 58 0.68 -13.89 -27.73
N SER A 59 0.03 -14.96 -27.29
CA SER A 59 -0.76 -15.81 -28.19
C SER A 59 -1.91 -15.01 -28.82
N THR A 60 -2.25 -15.27 -30.08
CA THR A 60 -3.41 -14.62 -30.73
C THR A 60 -4.74 -15.18 -30.24
N VAL A 61 -4.73 -16.39 -29.69
CA VAL A 61 -5.90 -17.10 -29.18
C VAL A 61 -5.79 -17.23 -27.65
N PRO A 62 -6.85 -16.91 -26.89
CA PRO A 62 -6.90 -17.18 -25.45
C PRO A 62 -6.80 -18.68 -25.15
N ARG A 63 -6.18 -19.06 -24.02
CA ARG A 63 -6.07 -20.46 -23.61
C ARG A 63 -7.04 -20.80 -22.47
N GLY A 64 -7.60 -22.01 -22.46
CA GLY A 64 -8.31 -22.57 -21.28
C GLY A 64 -9.61 -21.88 -20.88
N GLY A 65 -10.36 -21.31 -21.82
CA GLY A 65 -11.62 -20.62 -21.53
C GLY A 65 -11.45 -19.24 -20.90
N ALA A 66 -12.57 -18.56 -20.66
CA ALA A 66 -12.55 -17.25 -20.00
C ALA A 66 -12.26 -17.39 -18.49
N VAL A 67 -11.60 -16.40 -17.89
CA VAL A 67 -11.30 -16.39 -16.45
C VAL A 67 -12.23 -15.42 -15.76
N CYS A 68 -12.67 -15.77 -14.56
CA CYS A 68 -13.38 -14.83 -13.72
C CYS A 68 -12.48 -13.62 -13.41
N SER A 69 -12.99 -12.41 -13.64
CA SER A 69 -12.29 -11.15 -13.38
C SER A 69 -12.00 -10.90 -11.90
N VAL A 70 -12.63 -11.68 -11.03
CA VAL A 70 -12.57 -11.58 -9.57
C VAL A 70 -11.77 -12.75 -8.97
N HIS A 71 -12.01 -13.96 -9.46
CA HIS A 71 -11.47 -15.21 -8.94
C HIS A 71 -10.54 -15.80 -10.00
N PRO A 72 -9.24 -15.45 -10.01
CA PRO A 72 -8.37 -15.74 -11.15
C PRO A 72 -8.04 -17.23 -11.30
N ASP A 73 -8.34 -18.02 -10.28
CA ASP A 73 -8.27 -19.48 -10.20
C ASP A 73 -9.52 -20.18 -10.77
N LYS A 74 -10.62 -19.46 -11.01
CA LYS A 74 -11.89 -20.04 -11.48
C LYS A 74 -12.17 -19.71 -12.94
N GLU A 75 -12.67 -20.70 -13.66
CA GLU A 75 -13.20 -20.50 -15.01
C GLU A 75 -14.47 -19.64 -14.96
N ALA A 76 -14.60 -18.71 -15.90
CA ALA A 76 -15.79 -17.90 -16.03
C ALA A 76 -16.90 -18.68 -16.72
N THR A 77 -18.08 -18.65 -16.13
CA THR A 77 -19.30 -19.23 -16.69
C THR A 77 -20.28 -18.15 -17.17
N LEU A 78 -20.00 -16.89 -16.85
CA LEU A 78 -20.84 -15.73 -17.12
C LEU A 78 -20.03 -14.61 -17.79
N GLN A 79 -20.61 -13.94 -18.78
CA GLN A 79 -20.09 -12.71 -19.36
C GLN A 79 -21.13 -11.57 -19.27
N CYS A 80 -20.72 -10.40 -18.81
CA CYS A 80 -21.55 -9.21 -18.80
C CYS A 80 -21.69 -8.63 -20.21
N VAL A 81 -22.90 -8.76 -20.77
CA VAL A 81 -23.24 -8.24 -22.11
C VAL A 81 -23.14 -6.72 -22.21
N VAL A 82 -23.32 -5.98 -21.11
CA VAL A 82 -23.20 -4.51 -21.10
C VAL A 82 -21.73 -4.11 -21.27
N CYS A 83 -20.80 -4.75 -20.53
CA CYS A 83 -19.37 -4.56 -20.72
C CYS A 83 -18.92 -4.89 -22.14
N GLN A 84 -19.43 -6.00 -22.70
CA GLN A 84 -19.13 -6.38 -24.08
C GLN A 84 -19.61 -5.30 -25.07
N LYS A 85 -20.83 -4.77 -24.89
CA LYS A 85 -21.38 -3.68 -25.70
C LYS A 85 -20.55 -2.40 -25.59
N TYR A 86 -20.03 -2.10 -24.40
CA TYR A 86 -19.25 -0.89 -24.13
C TYR A 86 -17.76 -1.05 -24.44
N ARG A 87 -17.35 -2.19 -25.03
CA ARG A 87 -15.97 -2.50 -25.39
C ARG A 87 -15.01 -2.40 -24.19
N VAL A 88 -15.52 -2.69 -23.00
CA VAL A 88 -14.69 -2.92 -21.82
C VAL A 88 -13.81 -4.13 -22.11
N ALA A 89 -12.54 -4.09 -21.68
CA ALA A 89 -11.59 -5.18 -21.91
C ALA A 89 -12.23 -6.53 -21.54
N THR A 90 -12.17 -7.49 -22.45
CA THR A 90 -13.00 -8.70 -22.40
C THR A 90 -12.86 -9.47 -21.08
N HIS A 91 -11.66 -9.53 -20.52
CA HIS A 91 -11.41 -10.19 -19.23
C HIS A 91 -12.16 -9.56 -18.04
N LEU A 92 -12.45 -8.25 -18.06
CA LEU A 92 -13.21 -7.56 -17.01
C LEU A 92 -14.72 -7.84 -17.08
N SER A 93 -15.18 -8.43 -18.19
CA SER A 93 -16.59 -8.78 -18.40
C SER A 93 -16.95 -10.17 -17.87
N TYR A 94 -15.99 -11.01 -17.50
CA TYR A 94 -16.19 -12.41 -17.17
C TYR A 94 -16.28 -12.71 -15.67
N HIS A 95 -17.19 -13.60 -15.25
CA HIS A 95 -17.43 -13.97 -13.85
C HIS A 95 -17.64 -15.48 -13.70
N CYS A 96 -17.16 -16.09 -12.61
CA CYS A 96 -17.29 -17.54 -12.38
C CYS A 96 -18.71 -17.96 -12.00
N THR A 97 -19.49 -17.07 -11.39
CA THR A 97 -20.88 -17.30 -10.97
C THR A 97 -21.67 -15.99 -10.96
N VAL A 98 -23.00 -16.08 -10.92
CA VAL A 98 -23.87 -14.91 -10.69
C VAL A 98 -23.59 -14.26 -9.34
N GLU A 99 -23.32 -15.06 -8.30
CA GLU A 99 -23.01 -14.56 -6.95
C GLU A 99 -21.70 -13.76 -6.93
N CYS A 100 -20.68 -14.22 -7.67
CA CYS A 100 -19.44 -13.48 -7.88
C CYS A 100 -19.69 -12.10 -8.50
N LEU A 101 -20.51 -12.03 -9.56
CA LEU A 101 -20.87 -10.75 -10.18
C LEU A 101 -21.64 -9.85 -9.20
N LYS A 102 -22.57 -10.40 -8.41
CA LYS A 102 -23.35 -9.64 -7.42
C LYS A 102 -22.48 -9.08 -6.31
N SER A 103 -21.62 -9.90 -5.71
CA SER A 103 -20.72 -9.46 -4.65
C SER A 103 -19.74 -8.39 -5.14
N HIS A 104 -19.33 -8.45 -6.41
CA HIS A 104 -18.41 -7.49 -7.03
C HIS A 104 -19.10 -6.41 -7.87
N TRP A 105 -20.43 -6.32 -7.83
CA TRP A 105 -21.21 -5.42 -8.70
C TRP A 105 -20.84 -3.95 -8.49
N HIS A 106 -20.52 -3.58 -7.25
CA HIS A 106 -20.18 -2.22 -6.87
C HIS A 106 -18.92 -1.69 -7.58
N LEU A 107 -17.95 -2.56 -7.92
CA LEU A 107 -16.81 -2.23 -8.78
C LEU A 107 -17.17 -2.39 -10.26
N HIS A 108 -17.84 -3.49 -10.60
CA HIS A 108 -18.14 -3.82 -11.99
C HIS A 108 -19.03 -2.77 -12.68
N LYS A 109 -19.98 -2.17 -11.95
CA LYS A 109 -20.86 -1.12 -12.48
C LYS A 109 -20.11 0.13 -12.93
N GLU A 110 -18.89 0.37 -12.45
CA GLU A 110 -18.08 1.52 -12.88
C GLU A 110 -17.71 1.39 -14.37
N TYR A 111 -17.52 0.17 -14.88
CA TYR A 111 -17.33 -0.08 -16.32
C TYR A 111 -18.55 0.30 -17.16
N HIS A 112 -19.72 0.46 -16.54
CA HIS A 112 -20.95 0.87 -17.20
C HIS A 112 -21.17 2.38 -17.20
N LYS A 113 -20.35 3.16 -16.48
CA LYS A 113 -20.58 4.60 -16.31
C LYS A 113 -20.03 5.47 -17.43
N GLN A 114 -19.27 4.91 -18.37
CA GLN A 114 -18.82 5.64 -19.57
C GLN A 114 -18.90 4.74 -20.81
N PRO A 115 -19.75 5.05 -21.81
CA PRO A 115 -19.47 4.63 -23.16
C PRO A 115 -18.23 5.43 -23.61
N GLN A 116 -17.12 4.77 -23.95
CA GLN A 116 -15.98 5.47 -24.55
C GLN A 116 -16.45 6.15 -25.85
N ALA A 117 -16.60 7.47 -25.80
CA ALA A 117 -16.75 8.31 -26.98
C ALA A 117 -15.33 8.62 -27.51
N ASN A 118 -14.98 7.99 -28.63
CA ASN A 118 -13.86 8.28 -29.55
C ASN A 118 -12.51 8.81 -28.99
N GLY A 119 -11.48 7.98 -29.11
CA GLY A 119 -10.20 8.30 -29.76
C GLY A 119 -9.26 9.34 -29.14
N GLY A 120 -8.18 8.86 -28.49
CA GLY A 120 -6.95 9.60 -28.16
C GLY A 120 -6.69 9.67 -26.64
N ALA A 121 -5.56 9.27 -26.07
CA ALA A 121 -4.28 8.83 -26.60
C ALA A 121 -3.68 7.81 -25.63
N LEU A 122 -3.26 6.65 -26.15
CA LEU A 122 -2.29 5.75 -25.54
C LEU A 122 -1.32 5.34 -26.64
N GLU A 123 -0.06 5.26 -26.24
CA GLU A 123 1.14 5.30 -27.06
C GLU A 123 1.19 4.20 -28.14
N ASN A 124 1.47 4.64 -29.38
CA ASN A 124 1.93 3.90 -30.56
C ASN A 124 1.78 2.36 -30.53
N GLY A 125 0.58 1.88 -30.87
CA GLY A 125 0.34 0.52 -31.34
C GLY A 125 -0.33 0.58 -32.72
N VAL A 126 0.30 0.00 -33.73
CA VAL A 126 -0.16 0.04 -35.12
C VAL A 126 -1.48 -0.76 -35.27
N ASP A 127 -2.51 -0.10 -35.79
CA ASP A 127 -3.84 -0.64 -36.04
C ASP A 127 -3.83 -1.86 -36.97
N GLY A 128 -4.56 -2.90 -36.58
CA GLY A 128 -4.89 -4.06 -37.41
C GLY A 128 -6.28 -4.57 -37.08
N ALA A 129 -7.30 -3.96 -37.67
CA ALA A 129 -8.69 -4.39 -37.60
C ALA A 129 -8.88 -5.73 -38.33
N ALA A 130 -9.33 -6.77 -37.64
CA ALA A 130 -9.88 -7.98 -38.26
C ALA A 130 -11.32 -8.18 -37.79
N LYS A 131 -12.25 -7.95 -38.74
CA LYS A 131 -13.68 -8.28 -38.62
C LYS A 131 -13.87 -9.78 -38.47
N GLY A 132 -14.91 -10.16 -37.71
CA GLY A 132 -15.24 -11.55 -37.44
C GLY A 132 -15.59 -12.38 -38.67
N ALA A 133 -15.27 -13.66 -38.60
CA ALA A 133 -15.91 -14.71 -39.36
C ALA A 133 -15.85 -16.00 -38.51
N HIS A 134 -17.02 -16.56 -38.21
CA HIS A 134 -17.14 -17.96 -37.83
C HIS A 134 -16.65 -18.81 -39.00
N GLY A 135 -15.63 -19.65 -38.76
CA GLY A 135 -15.09 -20.57 -39.75
C GLY A 135 -14.30 -21.68 -39.07
N THR A 136 -14.71 -22.90 -39.35
CA THR A 136 -14.20 -24.18 -38.83
C THR A 136 -12.74 -24.45 -39.18
N SER A 137 -12.01 -24.98 -38.19
CA SER A 137 -10.77 -25.79 -38.23
C SER A 137 -9.91 -25.78 -39.50
N ALA A 138 -8.74 -25.15 -39.41
CA ALA A 138 -7.55 -25.50 -40.18
C ALA A 138 -6.34 -25.58 -39.23
N SER A 139 -5.37 -26.43 -39.57
CA SER A 139 -4.25 -26.92 -38.75
C SER A 139 -3.61 -25.87 -37.80
N GLY A 140 -3.63 -26.21 -36.50
CA GLY A 140 -3.16 -25.40 -35.36
C GLY A 140 -1.68 -25.01 -35.37
N MET A 141 -1.29 -24.04 -36.19
CA MET A 141 -0.07 -23.27 -35.96
C MET A 141 -0.44 -22.06 -35.08
N GLU A 142 -0.03 -22.12 -33.82
CA GLU A 142 -0.25 -21.04 -32.86
C GLU A 142 0.43 -19.76 -33.35
N SER A 143 -0.35 -18.71 -33.61
CA SER A 143 0.18 -17.41 -34.00
C SER A 143 0.45 -16.54 -32.77
N TRP A 144 1.49 -15.71 -32.88
CA TRP A 144 2.05 -14.92 -31.79
C TRP A 144 2.19 -13.46 -32.22
N ILE A 145 1.89 -12.53 -31.32
CA ILE A 145 2.06 -11.08 -31.53
C ILE A 145 3.17 -10.61 -30.61
N GLU A 146 4.16 -9.89 -31.12
CA GLU A 146 5.22 -9.29 -30.29
C GLU A 146 4.63 -8.19 -29.41
N VAL A 147 4.87 -8.27 -28.09
CA VAL A 147 4.35 -7.34 -27.08
C VAL A 147 5.46 -6.64 -26.29
N GLY A 148 6.72 -7.06 -26.43
CA GLY A 148 7.83 -6.43 -25.72
C GLY A 148 9.20 -6.87 -26.21
N ARG A 149 10.21 -6.04 -25.94
CA ARG A 149 11.63 -6.27 -26.31
C ARG A 149 12.60 -6.23 -25.13
N SER A 150 12.08 -6.02 -23.92
CA SER A 150 12.88 -5.93 -22.71
C SER A 150 13.13 -7.31 -22.11
N ARG A 151 14.17 -7.41 -21.26
CA ARG A 151 14.46 -8.62 -20.48
C ARG A 151 13.26 -9.05 -19.63
N ALA A 152 12.65 -8.10 -18.95
CA ALA A 152 11.45 -8.29 -18.14
C ALA A 152 10.19 -7.85 -18.89
N TYR A 153 9.03 -8.41 -18.52
CA TYR A 153 7.73 -7.97 -19.03
C TYR A 153 6.67 -7.98 -17.95
N THR A 154 5.91 -6.91 -17.83
CA THR A 154 4.78 -6.80 -16.91
C THR A 154 3.48 -7.01 -17.67
N PRO A 155 2.76 -8.13 -17.47
CA PRO A 155 1.52 -8.40 -18.19
C PRO A 155 0.48 -7.29 -17.98
N THR A 156 -0.14 -6.89 -19.09
CA THR A 156 -1.15 -5.86 -19.17
C THR A 156 -2.57 -6.45 -19.11
N SER A 157 -3.58 -5.58 -19.13
CA SER A 157 -4.99 -5.96 -19.29
C SER A 157 -5.26 -6.79 -20.54
N ASP A 158 -4.51 -6.52 -21.60
CA ASP A 158 -4.72 -7.15 -22.91
C ASP A 158 -4.12 -8.55 -22.98
N ASP A 159 -3.24 -8.87 -22.03
CA ASP A 159 -2.61 -10.18 -21.93
C ASP A 159 -3.48 -11.17 -21.16
N VAL A 160 -4.45 -10.69 -20.37
CA VAL A 160 -5.32 -11.54 -19.55
C VAL A 160 -6.12 -12.52 -20.43
N GLY A 161 -6.04 -13.81 -20.08
CA GLY A 161 -6.64 -14.89 -20.86
C GLY A 161 -5.71 -15.51 -21.90
N TYR A 162 -4.59 -14.86 -22.21
CA TYR A 162 -3.60 -15.30 -23.19
C TYR A 162 -2.36 -15.91 -22.53
N VAL A 163 -1.55 -16.60 -23.31
CA VAL A 163 -0.23 -17.07 -22.89
C VAL A 163 0.82 -16.09 -23.40
N LEU A 164 1.85 -15.87 -22.59
CA LEU A 164 3.03 -15.12 -22.98
C LEU A 164 4.16 -16.09 -23.32
N LYS A 165 4.96 -15.74 -24.32
CA LYS A 165 6.17 -16.46 -24.69
C LYS A 165 7.34 -15.52 -24.63
N PHE A 166 8.34 -15.88 -23.83
CA PHE A 166 9.63 -15.21 -23.82
C PHE A 166 10.57 -15.96 -24.76
N GLU A 167 11.29 -15.20 -25.58
CA GLU A 167 12.33 -15.68 -26.47
C GLU A 167 13.59 -14.87 -26.24
N VAL A 168 14.72 -15.57 -26.12
CA VAL A 168 16.04 -14.97 -26.04
C VAL A 168 16.93 -15.56 -27.09
N THR A 169 17.70 -14.70 -27.77
CA THR A 169 18.62 -15.08 -28.84
C THR A 169 19.99 -14.48 -28.58
N VAL A 170 21.03 -15.30 -28.71
CA VAL A 170 22.42 -14.82 -28.70
C VAL A 170 22.76 -14.25 -30.09
N ILE A 171 23.15 -12.98 -30.15
CA ILE A 171 23.62 -12.30 -31.36
C ILE A 171 25.13 -12.24 -31.33
N ASP A 172 25.80 -12.70 -32.38
CA ASP A 172 27.21 -12.39 -32.65
C ASP A 172 27.30 -11.18 -33.60
N LYS A 173 27.84 -10.06 -33.12
CA LYS A 173 28.00 -8.85 -33.94
C LYS A 173 28.90 -9.05 -35.15
N LEU A 174 29.82 -10.02 -35.12
CA LEU A 174 30.68 -10.33 -36.26
C LEU A 174 29.94 -11.11 -37.36
N HIS A 175 28.83 -11.77 -37.01
CA HIS A 175 28.04 -12.59 -37.91
C HIS A 175 26.53 -12.37 -37.70
N PRO A 176 26.02 -11.14 -37.89
CA PRO A 176 24.65 -10.77 -37.52
C PRO A 176 23.58 -11.58 -38.29
N TYR A 177 23.87 -11.95 -39.54
CA TYR A 177 22.97 -12.70 -40.41
C TYR A 177 22.76 -14.17 -39.98
N VAL A 178 23.61 -14.71 -39.09
CA VAL A 178 23.44 -16.08 -38.56
C VAL A 178 22.18 -16.19 -37.70
N ALA A 179 21.78 -15.08 -37.04
CA ALA A 179 20.53 -15.01 -36.29
C ALA A 179 19.29 -14.97 -37.17
N GLU A 180 19.37 -14.33 -38.32
CA GLU A 180 18.25 -14.19 -39.26
C GLU A 180 18.03 -15.46 -40.10
N MET A 181 19.09 -16.25 -40.33
CA MET A 181 19.03 -17.54 -41.04
C MET A 181 18.49 -18.71 -40.18
N GLY A 182 17.94 -18.44 -38.98
CA GLY A 182 17.42 -19.47 -38.08
C GLY A 182 18.48 -20.39 -37.48
N ARG A 183 19.76 -20.02 -37.59
CA ARG A 183 20.92 -20.77 -37.06
C ARG A 183 21.46 -20.18 -35.75
N ALA A 184 20.89 -19.09 -35.24
CA ALA A 184 21.23 -18.62 -33.90
C ALA A 184 20.66 -19.54 -32.83
N HIS A 185 21.41 -19.65 -31.74
CA HIS A 185 20.99 -20.33 -30.53
C HIS A 185 19.93 -19.47 -29.84
N SER A 186 18.68 -19.67 -30.25
CA SER A 186 17.49 -19.11 -29.59
C SER A 186 16.85 -20.16 -28.70
N GLN A 187 16.39 -19.75 -27.53
CA GLN A 187 15.53 -20.56 -26.68
C GLN A 187 14.28 -19.75 -26.34
N SER A 188 13.15 -20.44 -26.23
CA SER A 188 11.90 -19.83 -25.82
C SER A 188 11.20 -20.65 -24.74
N VAL A 189 10.42 -19.96 -23.93
CA VAL A 189 9.62 -20.54 -22.85
C VAL A 189 8.27 -19.83 -22.82
N SER A 190 7.20 -20.60 -22.67
CA SER A 190 5.84 -20.08 -22.56
C SER A 190 5.37 -20.08 -21.11
N SER A 191 4.62 -19.06 -20.75
CA SER A 191 4.02 -18.93 -19.44
C SER A 191 2.75 -19.77 -19.31
N ALA A 192 2.23 -19.89 -18.08
CA ALA A 192 0.81 -20.15 -17.91
C ALA A 192 -0.02 -18.98 -18.45
N ARG A 193 -1.32 -19.18 -18.62
CA ARG A 193 -2.25 -18.11 -18.98
C ARG A 193 -2.18 -16.95 -17.98
N VAL A 194 -2.13 -15.73 -18.48
CA VAL A 194 -2.22 -14.52 -17.66
C VAL A 194 -3.61 -14.42 -17.02
N ARG A 195 -3.63 -14.23 -15.72
CA ARG A 195 -4.81 -14.11 -14.87
C ARG A 195 -5.04 -12.64 -14.50
N PRO A 196 -6.30 -12.20 -14.30
CA PRO A 196 -6.55 -10.88 -13.75
C PRO A 196 -5.97 -10.76 -12.33
N ALA A 197 -5.54 -9.56 -11.95
CA ALA A 197 -5.13 -9.29 -10.57
C ALA A 197 -6.37 -9.29 -9.65
N PRO A 198 -6.35 -9.99 -8.49
CA PRO A 198 -7.39 -9.87 -7.49
C PRO A 198 -7.68 -8.41 -7.14
N ASN A 199 -8.94 -8.09 -6.82
CA ASN A 199 -9.29 -6.75 -6.34
C ASN A 199 -9.15 -6.69 -4.81
N PRO A 200 -8.79 -5.53 -4.25
CA PRO A 200 -8.80 -5.38 -2.80
C PRO A 200 -10.25 -5.45 -2.30
N PRO A 201 -10.50 -5.99 -1.10
CA PRO A 201 -11.85 -6.08 -0.55
C PRO A 201 -12.46 -4.70 -0.34
N VAL A 202 -13.75 -4.58 -0.64
CA VAL A 202 -14.46 -3.31 -0.46
C VAL A 202 -15.07 -3.24 0.92
N ARG A 203 -14.64 -2.21 1.66
CA ARG A 203 -15.11 -1.88 3.01
C ARG A 203 -15.92 -0.60 2.97
N SER A 204 -17.06 -0.60 3.65
CA SER A 204 -17.98 0.55 3.69
C SER A 204 -17.80 1.38 4.95
N MET A 205 -18.10 2.68 4.88
CA MET A 205 -18.19 3.51 6.07
C MET A 205 -19.43 3.13 6.88
N VAL A 206 -19.24 2.85 8.17
CA VAL A 206 -20.28 2.58 9.16
C VAL A 206 -20.55 3.87 9.93
N GLN A 207 -21.80 4.36 9.83
CA GLN A 207 -22.21 5.59 10.48
C GLN A 207 -22.32 5.40 12.00
N MET A 208 -21.82 6.37 12.75
CA MET A 208 -21.85 6.44 14.21
C MET A 208 -22.78 7.53 14.73
N VAL A 209 -23.38 8.32 13.85
CA VAL A 209 -24.37 9.35 14.19
C VAL A 209 -25.70 9.09 13.49
N PRO A 210 -26.84 9.39 14.14
CA PRO A 210 -28.16 9.26 13.52
C PRO A 210 -28.29 10.12 12.25
N PRO A 211 -29.12 9.72 11.27
CA PRO A 211 -29.35 10.51 10.05
C PRO A 211 -29.79 11.96 10.32
N SER A 212 -30.51 12.21 11.40
CA SER A 212 -30.93 13.56 11.81
C SER A 212 -29.79 14.50 12.20
N GLN A 213 -28.63 13.95 12.56
CA GLN A 213 -27.41 14.69 12.93
C GLN A 213 -26.37 14.71 11.81
N GLN A 214 -26.68 14.12 10.65
CA GLN A 214 -25.79 14.14 9.49
C GLN A 214 -25.91 15.49 8.76
N SER A 215 -24.99 16.41 9.07
CA SER A 215 -24.76 17.60 8.26
C SER A 215 -23.52 17.39 7.39
N ASN A 216 -23.59 17.80 6.11
CA ASN A 216 -22.45 17.76 5.18
C ASN A 216 -21.42 18.86 5.46
N ALA A 217 -21.80 19.92 6.18
CA ALA A 217 -20.89 21.02 6.49
C ALA A 217 -19.83 20.59 7.50
N GLY A 218 -18.57 20.95 7.23
CA GLY A 218 -17.43 20.67 8.10
C GLY A 218 -17.08 19.18 8.24
N ARG A 219 -17.57 18.29 7.36
CA ARG A 219 -17.17 16.88 7.35
C ARG A 219 -15.91 16.66 6.55
N PHE A 220 -15.04 15.79 7.02
CA PHE A 220 -13.88 15.31 6.26
C PHE A 220 -13.45 13.94 6.76
N THR A 221 -12.62 13.26 5.98
CA THR A 221 -12.16 11.91 6.26
C THR A 221 -10.64 11.84 6.36
N ILE A 222 -10.16 10.98 7.25
CA ILE A 222 -8.75 10.62 7.40
C ILE A 222 -8.59 9.11 7.38
N LEU A 223 -7.61 8.62 6.63
CA LEU A 223 -7.20 7.22 6.57
C LEU A 223 -5.75 7.09 7.03
N THR A 224 -5.46 6.10 7.87
CA THR A 224 -4.09 5.71 8.21
C THR A 224 -3.80 4.29 7.72
N TYR A 225 -2.61 4.09 7.14
CA TYR A 225 -2.24 2.78 6.61
C TYR A 225 -0.72 2.58 6.50
N ASN A 226 -0.19 1.58 7.20
CA ASN A 226 1.15 1.06 6.96
C ASN A 226 1.14 0.22 5.67
N LEU A 227 1.96 0.58 4.68
CA LEU A 227 1.93 0.01 3.33
C LEU A 227 2.83 -1.21 3.12
N LEU A 228 3.58 -1.63 4.14
CA LEU A 228 4.64 -2.64 4.04
C LEU A 228 5.70 -2.26 2.99
N ALA A 229 6.80 -1.63 3.42
CA ALA A 229 7.85 -1.23 2.49
C ALA A 229 8.42 -2.46 1.77
N ASP A 230 8.78 -2.30 0.48
CA ASP A 230 9.29 -3.42 -0.31
C ASP A 230 10.59 -3.99 0.22
N LEU A 231 11.36 -3.15 0.90
CA LEU A 231 12.58 -3.52 1.60
C LEU A 231 12.36 -4.54 2.74
N TYR A 232 11.14 -4.68 3.27
CA TYR A 232 10.77 -5.67 4.30
C TYR A 232 9.98 -6.86 3.73
N ALA A 233 9.14 -6.62 2.72
CA ALA A 233 8.14 -7.57 2.24
C ALA A 233 8.68 -8.99 1.91
N LYS A 234 9.78 -9.09 1.16
CA LYS A 234 10.31 -10.40 0.75
C LYS A 234 10.94 -11.17 1.93
N ALA A 235 11.71 -10.48 2.77
CA ALA A 235 12.46 -11.11 3.84
C ALA A 235 11.53 -11.69 4.93
N ASP A 236 10.47 -10.96 5.24
CA ASP A 236 9.62 -11.28 6.39
C ASP A 236 8.48 -12.26 6.03
N PHE A 237 8.04 -12.28 4.77
CA PHE A 237 6.79 -12.97 4.40
C PHE A 237 6.93 -14.08 3.33
N SER A 238 8.14 -14.41 2.86
CA SER A 238 8.34 -15.42 1.81
C SER A 238 7.79 -16.81 2.14
N ASN A 239 7.62 -17.12 3.43
CA ASN A 239 7.14 -18.41 3.91
C ASN A 239 5.63 -18.45 4.17
N THR A 240 4.95 -17.30 4.18
CA THR A 240 3.52 -17.16 4.54
C THR A 240 2.69 -16.59 3.40
N CYS A 241 3.31 -15.90 2.46
CA CYS A 241 2.65 -15.26 1.32
C CYS A 241 3.28 -15.73 0.00
N PRO A 242 2.49 -16.08 -1.03
CA PRO A 242 3.03 -16.43 -2.34
C PRO A 242 3.94 -15.33 -2.89
N ALA A 243 5.08 -15.69 -3.48
CA ALA A 243 6.10 -14.73 -3.92
C ALA A 243 5.56 -13.66 -4.89
N TRP A 244 4.60 -14.02 -5.74
CA TRP A 244 3.97 -13.09 -6.68
C TRP A 244 3.13 -12.00 -5.98
N CYS A 245 2.54 -12.31 -4.81
CA CYS A 245 1.80 -11.34 -4.00
C CYS A 245 2.73 -10.32 -3.33
N LEU A 246 3.95 -10.73 -3.00
CA LEU A 246 4.95 -9.87 -2.36
C LEU A 246 5.61 -8.91 -3.35
N HIS A 247 5.57 -9.24 -4.64
CA HIS A 247 6.21 -8.46 -5.68
C HIS A 247 5.65 -7.02 -5.76
N TRP A 248 6.54 -6.02 -5.66
CA TRP A 248 6.15 -4.61 -5.61
C TRP A 248 5.19 -4.16 -6.72
N HIS A 249 5.41 -4.60 -7.95
CA HIS A 249 4.57 -4.20 -9.09
C HIS A 249 3.11 -4.66 -8.98
N TYR A 250 2.88 -5.73 -8.22
CA TYR A 250 1.55 -6.18 -7.84
C TYR A 250 1.00 -5.32 -6.70
N ARG A 251 1.73 -5.29 -5.57
CA ARG A 251 1.29 -4.61 -4.34
C ARG A 251 0.97 -3.14 -4.60
N LYS A 252 1.85 -2.39 -5.29
CA LYS A 252 1.68 -0.96 -5.55
C LYS A 252 0.38 -0.63 -6.27
N ARG A 253 -0.03 -1.45 -7.25
CA ARG A 253 -1.28 -1.27 -7.99
C ARG A 253 -2.49 -1.64 -7.15
N ASN A 254 -2.40 -2.69 -6.34
CA ASN A 254 -3.49 -3.10 -5.47
C ASN A 254 -3.73 -2.08 -4.35
N LEU A 255 -2.66 -1.66 -3.66
CA LEU A 255 -2.68 -0.61 -2.64
C LEU A 255 -3.21 0.72 -3.20
N LEU A 256 -2.78 1.13 -4.40
CA LEU A 256 -3.31 2.34 -5.03
C LEU A 256 -4.83 2.24 -5.29
N ARG A 257 -5.31 1.09 -5.80
CA ARG A 257 -6.75 0.86 -6.00
C ARG A 257 -7.51 0.92 -4.68
N GLU A 258 -7.00 0.29 -3.62
CA GLU A 258 -7.61 0.33 -2.28
C GLU A 258 -7.72 1.79 -1.77
N LEU A 259 -6.59 2.51 -1.74
CA LEU A 259 -6.53 3.90 -1.27
C LEU A 259 -7.49 4.82 -2.03
N LEU A 260 -7.50 4.75 -3.37
CA LEU A 260 -8.37 5.57 -4.20
C LEU A 260 -9.85 5.19 -4.06
N SER A 261 -10.17 3.93 -3.77
CA SER A 261 -11.56 3.49 -3.57
C SER A 261 -12.19 4.11 -2.33
N HIS A 262 -11.40 4.35 -1.29
CA HIS A 262 -11.85 4.97 -0.04
C HIS A 262 -12.16 6.47 -0.18
N LYS A 263 -11.54 7.15 -1.16
CA LYS A 263 -11.75 8.60 -1.41
C LYS A 263 -11.52 9.47 -0.17
N ALA A 264 -10.59 9.09 0.70
CA ALA A 264 -10.31 9.82 1.92
C ALA A 264 -9.76 11.23 1.62
N ASP A 265 -10.13 12.24 2.40
CA ASP A 265 -9.65 13.60 2.18
C ASP A 265 -8.19 13.76 2.62
N ILE A 266 -7.76 12.98 3.62
CA ILE A 266 -6.40 12.95 4.18
C ILE A 266 -5.94 11.49 4.29
N LEU A 267 -4.73 11.19 3.81
CA LEU A 267 -4.06 9.89 3.90
C LEU A 267 -2.79 10.04 4.74
N CYS A 268 -2.66 9.28 5.83
CA CYS A 268 -1.45 9.15 6.64
C CYS A 268 -0.84 7.77 6.41
N LEU A 269 0.23 7.71 5.62
CA LEU A 269 0.83 6.45 5.18
C LEU A 269 2.18 6.25 5.86
N GLN A 270 2.43 5.03 6.34
CA GLN A 270 3.70 4.58 6.93
C GLN A 270 4.38 3.57 5.99
N GLU A 271 5.67 3.33 6.22
CA GLU A 271 6.49 2.43 5.39
C GLU A 271 6.46 2.77 3.89
N VAL A 272 6.41 4.06 3.59
CA VAL A 272 6.50 4.53 2.21
C VAL A 272 7.98 4.58 1.82
N GLN A 273 8.43 3.60 1.06
CA GLN A 273 9.80 3.55 0.54
C GLN A 273 10.11 4.77 -0.35
N SER A 274 11.31 5.33 -0.22
CA SER A 274 11.67 6.63 -0.78
C SER A 274 11.71 6.67 -2.31
N ASP A 275 12.30 5.67 -2.96
CA ASP A 275 12.30 5.56 -4.42
C ASP A 275 10.86 5.41 -4.94
N HIS A 276 10.06 4.57 -4.28
CA HIS A 276 8.66 4.34 -4.61
C HIS A 276 7.78 5.58 -4.37
N TYR A 277 8.12 6.44 -3.40
CA TYR A 277 7.45 7.71 -3.19
C TYR A 277 7.59 8.62 -4.42
N ILE A 278 8.83 8.77 -4.90
CA ILE A 278 9.19 9.66 -6.01
C ILE A 278 8.60 9.12 -7.31
N ASP A 279 8.81 7.84 -7.59
CA ASP A 279 8.52 7.26 -8.90
C ASP A 279 7.06 6.84 -9.09
N PHE A 280 6.32 6.65 -7.99
CA PHE A 280 4.98 6.08 -8.03
C PHE A 280 3.97 6.84 -7.16
N TRP A 281 4.16 6.88 -5.84
CA TRP A 281 3.10 7.38 -4.95
C TRP A 281 2.75 8.84 -5.17
N ALA A 282 3.75 9.72 -5.24
CA ALA A 282 3.52 11.15 -5.43
C ALA A 282 2.87 11.45 -6.80
N PRO A 283 3.40 10.95 -7.95
CA PRO A 283 2.78 11.16 -9.25
C PRO A 283 1.34 10.63 -9.34
N GLU A 284 1.08 9.42 -8.85
CA GLU A 284 -0.24 8.77 -8.96
C GLU A 284 -1.30 9.49 -8.11
N LEU A 285 -0.98 9.80 -6.85
CA LEU A 285 -1.91 10.52 -5.97
C LEU A 285 -2.06 11.99 -6.36
N GLN A 286 -1.03 12.62 -6.92
CA GLN A 286 -1.17 13.94 -7.53
C GLN A 286 -2.12 13.90 -8.73
N ARG A 287 -2.08 12.86 -9.58
CA ARG A 287 -3.07 12.71 -10.65
C ARG A 287 -4.48 12.54 -10.11
N ALA A 288 -4.63 11.90 -8.95
CA ALA A 288 -5.90 11.74 -8.25
C ALA A 288 -6.37 12.96 -7.43
N GLY A 289 -5.68 14.11 -7.53
CA GLY A 289 -6.12 15.36 -6.88
C GLY A 289 -5.50 15.65 -5.51
N TYR A 290 -4.56 14.83 -5.05
CA TYR A 290 -3.89 15.05 -3.77
C TYR A 290 -2.68 16.00 -3.92
N VAL A 291 -2.30 16.59 -2.79
CA VAL A 291 -1.00 17.19 -2.51
C VAL A 291 -0.27 16.27 -1.54
N ALA A 292 1.05 16.14 -1.70
CA ALA A 292 1.87 15.22 -0.92
C ALA A 292 2.91 15.97 -0.08
N ILE A 293 3.10 15.51 1.15
CA ILE A 293 4.30 15.79 1.95
C ILE A 293 4.89 14.46 2.43
N TYR A 294 6.22 14.42 2.55
CA TYR A 294 6.93 13.19 2.89
C TYR A 294 8.11 13.49 3.81
N LYS A 295 8.41 12.53 4.70
CA LYS A 295 9.59 12.51 5.55
C LYS A 295 10.14 11.08 5.62
N LYS A 296 11.34 10.90 5.07
CA LYS A 296 12.14 9.69 5.23
C LYS A 296 12.52 9.50 6.70
N LYS A 297 12.71 8.25 7.12
CA LYS A 297 13.56 7.90 8.26
C LYS A 297 14.99 8.38 8.01
N THR A 298 15.89 8.14 8.95
CA THR A 298 17.28 8.64 8.85
C THR A 298 18.33 7.58 8.55
N THR A 299 18.00 6.29 8.59
CA THR A 299 18.95 5.19 8.36
C THR A 299 18.55 4.39 7.12
N GLU A 300 19.49 4.21 6.21
CA GLU A 300 19.29 3.37 5.01
C GLU A 300 19.60 1.90 5.32
N ILE A 301 18.85 1.01 4.68
CA ILE A 301 19.02 -0.44 4.77
C ILE A 301 19.51 -0.93 3.40
N TYR A 302 20.58 -1.74 3.41
CA TYR A 302 21.08 -2.37 2.20
C TYR A 302 20.30 -3.67 1.94
N THR A 303 19.55 -3.73 0.84
CA THR A 303 18.76 -4.90 0.43
C THR A 303 18.67 -4.96 -1.09
N ASP A 304 18.60 -6.16 -1.68
CA ASP A 304 18.54 -6.37 -3.14
C ASP A 304 19.58 -5.55 -3.93
N ASN A 305 20.83 -5.51 -3.43
CA ASN A 305 21.96 -4.75 -3.98
C ASN A 305 21.74 -3.22 -4.11
N LYS A 306 20.81 -2.66 -3.33
CA LYS A 306 20.56 -1.22 -3.25
C LYS A 306 20.37 -0.75 -1.82
N TYR A 307 20.69 0.52 -1.57
CA TYR A 307 20.28 1.18 -0.34
C TYR A 307 18.83 1.65 -0.50
N ALA A 308 17.98 1.26 0.43
CA ALA A 308 16.58 1.64 0.49
C ALA A 308 16.26 2.22 1.87
N ILE A 309 15.28 3.11 1.91
CA ILE A 309 14.82 3.75 3.14
C ILE A 309 13.34 4.06 2.99
N ASP A 310 12.58 3.84 4.05
CA ASP A 310 11.16 4.19 4.13
C ASP A 310 10.92 5.46 4.96
N GLY A 311 9.66 5.82 5.09
CA GLY A 311 9.25 7.02 5.81
C GLY A 311 7.73 7.15 5.94
N CYS A 312 7.32 8.30 6.44
CA CYS A 312 5.91 8.67 6.57
C CYS A 312 5.54 9.67 5.47
N ALA A 313 4.42 9.43 4.79
CA ALA A 313 3.85 10.35 3.81
C ALA A 313 2.46 10.79 4.26
N THR A 314 2.15 12.07 4.10
CA THR A 314 0.78 12.59 4.28
C THR A 314 0.30 13.19 2.98
N PHE A 315 -0.81 12.67 2.47
CA PHE A 315 -1.48 13.20 1.29
C PHE A 315 -2.81 13.84 1.69
N PHE A 316 -3.20 14.94 1.06
CA PHE A 316 -4.49 15.57 1.31
C PHE A 316 -5.05 16.17 0.02
N ARG A 317 -6.38 16.13 -0.11
CA ARG A 317 -7.09 16.61 -1.29
C ARG A 317 -6.90 18.12 -1.48
N ARG A 318 -6.40 18.52 -2.66
CA ARG A 318 -6.10 19.93 -2.97
C ARG A 318 -7.33 20.84 -3.00
N ASP A 319 -8.50 20.26 -3.23
CA ASP A 319 -9.80 20.95 -3.29
C ASP A 319 -10.49 21.00 -1.92
N ARG A 320 -9.89 20.39 -0.89
CA ARG A 320 -10.42 20.34 0.48
C ARG A 320 -9.47 20.94 1.50
N PHE A 321 -8.17 20.92 1.22
CA PHE A 321 -7.15 21.36 2.16
C PHE A 321 -5.96 22.03 1.45
N SER A 322 -5.42 23.08 2.06
CA SER A 322 -4.13 23.68 1.72
C SER A 322 -3.14 23.56 2.86
N LEU A 323 -1.86 23.30 2.55
CA LEU A 323 -0.81 23.22 3.56
C LEU A 323 -0.45 24.62 4.06
N VAL A 324 -0.58 24.84 5.37
CA VAL A 324 -0.14 26.07 6.04
C VAL A 324 1.29 25.90 6.56
N LYS A 325 1.57 24.77 7.23
CA LYS A 325 2.88 24.53 7.83
C LYS A 325 3.19 23.04 7.94
N LYS A 326 4.46 22.70 7.72
CA LYS A 326 5.01 21.36 7.90
C LYS A 326 6.00 21.37 9.06
N TYR A 327 5.93 20.37 9.93
CA TYR A 327 6.95 20.08 10.93
C TYR A 327 7.40 18.62 10.79
N GLU A 328 8.70 18.41 10.96
CA GLU A 328 9.31 17.10 10.90
C GLU A 328 9.98 16.81 12.24
N VAL A 329 9.67 15.67 12.83
CA VAL A 329 10.29 15.19 14.05
C VAL A 329 11.20 14.03 13.69
N GLU A 330 12.48 14.17 14.01
CA GLU A 330 13.44 13.08 13.95
C GLU A 330 13.76 12.66 15.39
N PHE A 331 13.35 11.46 15.78
CA PHE A 331 13.48 11.04 17.18
C PHE A 331 14.95 10.85 17.58
N ASN A 332 15.84 10.46 16.67
CA ASN A 332 17.28 10.46 16.96
C ASN A 332 17.81 11.86 17.33
N LYS A 333 17.40 12.93 16.65
CA LYS A 333 17.79 14.31 17.00
C LYS A 333 17.29 14.70 18.38
N ALA A 334 16.04 14.36 18.70
CA ALA A 334 15.51 14.58 20.04
C ALA A 334 16.25 13.77 21.12
N ALA A 335 16.74 12.56 20.79
CA ALA A 335 17.50 11.73 21.71
C ALA A 335 18.89 12.32 21.98
N LEU A 336 19.54 12.87 20.95
CA LEU A 336 20.79 13.64 21.09
C LEU A 336 20.58 14.84 22.01
N SER A 337 19.55 15.66 21.80
CA SER A 337 19.27 16.81 22.67
C SER A 337 18.98 16.41 24.12
N LEU A 338 18.29 15.28 24.35
CA LEU A 338 18.08 14.76 25.70
C LEU A 338 19.42 14.36 26.35
N ALA A 339 20.27 13.66 25.61
CA ALA A 339 21.57 13.18 26.08
C ALA A 339 22.57 14.33 26.34
N GLU A 340 22.44 15.47 25.65
CA GLU A 340 23.20 16.69 25.93
C GLU A 340 22.88 17.30 27.30
N GLY A 341 21.63 17.17 27.77
CA GLY A 341 21.21 17.60 29.10
C GLY A 341 21.67 16.68 30.24
N MET A 342 22.21 15.49 29.93
CA MET A 342 22.67 14.54 30.94
C MET A 342 24.12 14.80 31.35
N THR A 343 24.35 14.95 32.66
CA THR A 343 25.69 15.19 33.23
C THR A 343 26.48 13.91 33.47
N ASN A 344 25.81 12.77 33.70
CA ASN A 344 26.46 11.47 33.92
C ASN A 344 26.84 10.82 32.57
N PRO A 345 28.15 10.57 32.29
CA PRO A 345 28.59 9.99 31.02
C PRO A 345 28.06 8.57 30.75
N GLN A 346 27.89 7.75 31.79
CA GLN A 346 27.39 6.38 31.66
C GLN A 346 25.91 6.39 31.28
N GLN A 347 25.12 7.19 31.98
CA GLN A 347 23.69 7.38 31.69
C GLN A 347 23.50 7.97 30.29
N LYS A 348 24.33 8.96 29.90
CA LYS A 348 24.35 9.53 28.55
C LYS A 348 24.59 8.49 27.47
N LYS A 349 25.63 7.65 27.63
CA LYS A 349 25.93 6.56 26.69
C LYS A 349 24.79 5.54 26.62
N ALA A 350 24.22 5.18 27.77
CA ALA A 350 23.10 4.25 27.85
C ALA A 350 21.85 4.80 27.13
N ALA A 351 21.52 6.08 27.35
CA ALA A 351 20.43 6.78 26.69
C ALA A 351 20.60 6.81 25.17
N LEU A 352 21.80 7.17 24.68
CA LEU A 352 22.09 7.19 23.24
C LEU A 352 21.98 5.80 22.61
N ASN A 353 22.59 4.78 23.21
CA ASN A 353 22.50 3.41 22.68
C ASN A 353 21.06 2.90 22.59
N ARG A 354 20.19 3.34 23.51
CA ARG A 354 18.81 2.88 23.61
C ARG A 354 17.84 3.70 22.74
N LEU A 355 17.87 5.02 22.86
CA LEU A 355 16.88 5.95 22.27
C LEU A 355 17.24 6.46 20.87
N LEU A 356 18.51 6.35 20.43
CA LEU A 356 18.94 6.81 19.11
C LEU A 356 18.41 5.87 18.02
N LYS A 357 17.13 6.04 17.68
CA LYS A 357 16.40 5.33 16.63
C LYS A 357 15.98 6.29 15.53
N ASP A 358 15.89 5.78 14.32
CA ASP A 358 15.69 6.52 13.07
C ASP A 358 14.22 6.80 12.73
N ASN A 359 13.30 6.40 13.61
CA ASN A 359 11.88 6.70 13.51
C ASN A 359 11.63 8.22 13.39
N VAL A 360 10.53 8.57 12.73
CA VAL A 360 10.15 9.96 12.45
C VAL A 360 8.66 10.17 12.67
N ALA A 361 8.28 11.44 12.88
CA ALA A 361 6.91 11.89 12.74
C ALA A 361 6.83 13.07 11.77
N LEU A 362 5.73 13.14 11.02
CA LEU A 362 5.41 14.16 10.05
C LEU A 362 4.13 14.87 10.46
N ILE A 363 4.20 16.17 10.69
CA ILE A 363 3.08 16.98 11.19
C ILE A 363 2.73 18.04 10.15
N ALA A 364 1.47 18.10 9.76
CA ALA A 364 0.92 19.09 8.84
C ALA A 364 -0.14 19.94 9.54
N VAL A 365 0.00 21.26 9.48
CA VAL A 365 -1.11 22.18 9.73
C VAL A 365 -1.75 22.49 8.39
N LEU A 366 -3.01 22.10 8.25
CA LEU A 366 -3.81 22.25 7.05
C LEU A 366 -4.90 23.28 7.29
N GLU A 367 -5.22 24.06 6.26
CA GLU A 367 -6.38 24.95 6.21
C GLU A 367 -7.46 24.28 5.36
N ALA A 368 -8.65 24.12 5.93
CA ALA A 368 -9.81 23.55 5.24
C ALA A 368 -10.39 24.56 4.25
N ILE A 369 -10.69 24.08 3.05
CA ILE A 369 -11.28 24.85 1.96
C ILE A 369 -12.76 24.49 1.91
N GLU A 370 -13.62 25.48 2.15
CA GLU A 370 -15.08 25.31 2.02
C GLU A 370 -15.49 25.45 0.54
N PRO A 371 -16.23 24.48 -0.02
CA PRO A 371 -16.70 24.57 -1.40
C PRO A 371 -17.69 25.72 -1.58
N GLY A 372 -17.40 26.67 -2.46
CA GLY A 372 -18.35 27.70 -2.89
C GLY A 372 -18.40 28.98 -2.06
N THR A 373 -17.50 29.18 -1.09
CA THR A 373 -17.32 30.47 -0.39
C THR A 373 -16.14 31.24 -1.00
N PRO A 374 -16.37 32.21 -1.90
CA PRO A 374 -15.31 33.05 -2.41
C PRO A 374 -14.85 34.03 -1.32
N ASP A 375 -13.68 33.79 -0.74
CA ASP A 375 -12.78 34.73 -0.03
C ASP A 375 -13.42 35.83 0.85
N ALA A 376 -14.60 35.56 1.41
CA ALA A 376 -15.42 36.53 2.13
C ALA A 376 -15.19 36.39 3.64
N GLY A 377 -13.98 36.72 4.09
CA GLY A 377 -13.70 37.01 5.51
C GLY A 377 -14.06 35.92 6.54
N THR A 378 -14.33 34.69 6.11
CA THR A 378 -14.60 33.56 7.00
C THR A 378 -13.34 33.19 7.76
N ARG A 379 -13.49 32.96 9.07
CA ARG A 379 -12.39 32.55 9.95
C ARG A 379 -11.74 31.28 9.40
N ARG A 380 -10.41 31.29 9.26
CA ARG A 380 -9.63 30.13 8.80
C ARG A 380 -9.94 28.90 9.66
N THR A 381 -10.37 27.81 9.04
CA THR A 381 -10.59 26.53 9.71
C THR A 381 -9.32 25.70 9.57
N LEU A 382 -8.56 25.59 10.66
CA LEU A 382 -7.31 24.84 10.67
C LEU A 382 -7.49 23.44 11.25
N ILE A 383 -6.62 22.51 10.85
CA ILE A 383 -6.47 21.21 11.49
C ILE A 383 -5.00 20.77 11.47
N CYS A 384 -4.53 20.23 12.58
CA CYS A 384 -3.19 19.69 12.72
C CYS A 384 -3.25 18.17 12.58
N VAL A 385 -2.52 17.61 11.63
CA VAL A 385 -2.47 16.17 11.36
C VAL A 385 -1.05 15.67 11.60
N ALA A 386 -0.88 14.77 12.56
CA ALA A 386 0.37 14.07 12.79
C ALA A 386 0.29 12.64 12.24
N ASN A 387 1.33 12.24 11.51
CA ASN A 387 1.57 10.90 11.00
C ASN A 387 2.90 10.38 11.57
N THR A 388 2.93 9.19 12.15
CA THR A 388 4.16 8.62 12.72
C THR A 388 4.26 7.12 12.51
N HIS A 389 5.48 6.60 12.55
CA HIS A 389 5.78 5.18 12.67
C HIS A 389 6.76 4.97 13.84
N ILE A 390 6.21 4.59 15.00
CA ILE A 390 6.95 4.40 16.26
C ILE A 390 7.76 3.10 16.20
N HIS A 391 8.84 3.03 16.99
CA HIS A 391 9.76 1.90 17.00
C HIS A 391 9.06 0.54 17.17
N ALA A 392 9.42 -0.44 16.33
CA ALA A 392 8.71 -1.72 16.27
C ALA A 392 9.08 -2.71 17.37
N ASN A 393 10.35 -2.73 17.81
CA ASN A 393 10.87 -3.77 18.70
C ASN A 393 10.02 -3.90 19.99
N PRO A 394 9.38 -5.06 20.24
CA PRO A 394 8.48 -5.26 21.38
C PRO A 394 9.17 -5.14 22.75
N GLU A 395 10.48 -5.36 22.82
CA GLU A 395 11.27 -5.33 24.05
C GLU A 395 11.72 -3.91 24.45
N LEU A 396 11.45 -2.90 23.62
CA LEU A 396 11.90 -1.53 23.80
C LEU A 396 10.74 -0.57 24.11
N ASN A 397 9.94 -0.92 25.11
CA ASN A 397 8.79 -0.11 25.54
C ASN A 397 9.16 1.32 25.94
N ASP A 398 10.28 1.53 26.62
CA ASP A 398 10.77 2.87 26.98
C ASP A 398 11.05 3.73 25.74
N VAL A 399 11.58 3.13 24.66
CA VAL A 399 11.80 3.84 23.39
C VAL A 399 10.45 4.27 22.80
N LYS A 400 9.45 3.37 22.78
CA LYS A 400 8.11 3.67 22.27
C LYS A 400 7.43 4.77 23.09
N ILE A 401 7.46 4.65 24.42
CA ILE A 401 6.93 5.65 25.35
C ILE A 401 7.59 7.00 25.11
N TRP A 402 8.92 7.03 25.02
CA TRP A 402 9.68 8.25 24.85
C TRP A 402 9.42 8.94 23.50
N GLN A 403 9.30 8.17 22.41
CA GLN A 403 8.95 8.71 21.09
C GLN A 403 7.53 9.30 21.09
N VAL A 404 6.56 8.58 21.66
CA VAL A 404 5.18 9.06 21.81
C VAL A 404 5.12 10.33 22.66
N HIS A 405 5.81 10.34 23.80
CA HIS A 405 5.92 11.52 24.67
C HIS A 405 6.53 12.71 23.92
N THR A 406 7.62 12.50 23.18
CA THR A 406 8.29 13.55 22.39
C THR A 406 7.38 14.14 21.33
N LEU A 407 6.62 13.30 20.61
CA LEU A 407 5.62 13.73 19.64
C LEU A 407 4.54 14.59 20.32
N LEU A 408 3.97 14.13 21.44
CA LEU A 408 2.90 14.81 22.15
C LEU A 408 3.36 16.16 22.71
N LYS A 409 4.60 16.27 23.21
CA LYS A 409 5.20 17.55 23.61
C LYS A 409 5.37 18.52 22.44
N GLY A 410 5.70 18.01 21.26
CA GLY A 410 5.73 18.81 20.03
C GLY A 410 4.34 19.34 19.67
N LEU A 411 3.32 18.48 19.75
CA LEU A 411 1.93 18.84 19.48
C LEU A 411 1.38 19.84 20.50
N GLU A 412 1.67 19.69 21.79
CA GLU A 412 1.28 20.67 22.83
C GLU A 412 1.81 22.07 22.53
N LYS A 413 3.05 22.20 22.02
CA LYS A 413 3.62 23.50 21.63
C LYS A 413 2.83 24.12 20.46
N ILE A 414 2.39 23.30 19.51
CA ILE A 414 1.55 23.75 18.40
C ILE A 414 0.16 24.17 18.93
N ALA A 415 -0.46 23.37 19.79
CA ALA A 415 -1.76 23.65 20.42
C ALA A 415 -1.73 24.95 21.25
N ALA A 416 -0.63 25.20 21.95
CA ALA A 416 -0.44 26.41 22.74
C ALA A 416 -0.30 27.66 21.86
N SER A 417 0.27 27.51 20.66
CA SER A 417 0.43 28.63 19.71
C SER A 417 -0.85 29.01 18.99
N ALA A 418 -1.77 28.06 18.83
CA ALA A 418 -3.06 28.27 18.20
C ALA A 418 -4.02 27.14 18.60
N ASP A 419 -5.26 27.51 18.93
CA ASP A 419 -6.35 26.57 19.26
C ASP A 419 -6.82 25.81 18.00
N ILE A 420 -6.01 24.83 17.60
CA ILE A 420 -6.14 24.03 16.38
C ILE A 420 -6.55 22.59 16.75
N PRO A 421 -7.66 22.07 16.20
CA PRO A 421 -8.01 20.65 16.28
C PRO A 421 -6.89 19.73 15.84
N MET A 422 -6.67 18.62 16.54
CA MET A 422 -5.58 17.69 16.21
C MET A 422 -6.08 16.30 15.87
N LEU A 423 -5.43 15.70 14.88
CA LEU A 423 -5.49 14.29 14.52
C LEU A 423 -4.08 13.71 14.68
N VAL A 424 -3.95 12.61 15.40
CA VAL A 424 -2.68 11.89 15.57
C VAL A 424 -2.91 10.47 15.08
N ALA A 425 -2.36 10.16 13.92
CA ALA A 425 -2.56 8.88 13.26
C ALA A 425 -1.23 8.19 12.97
N GLY A 426 -1.27 6.87 12.83
CA GLY A 426 -0.13 6.11 12.37
C GLY A 426 -0.01 4.74 13.03
N ASP A 427 1.13 4.12 12.76
CA ASP A 427 1.55 2.88 13.38
C ASP A 427 2.35 3.20 14.65
N PHE A 428 1.76 2.88 15.80
CA PHE A 428 2.35 3.14 17.10
C PHE A 428 3.14 1.95 17.63
N ASN A 429 3.11 0.80 16.96
CA ASN A 429 3.73 -0.44 17.41
C ASN A 429 3.43 -0.75 18.89
N SER A 430 2.27 -0.35 19.36
CA SER A 430 1.89 -0.35 20.78
C SER A 430 0.47 -0.88 20.91
N ILE A 431 0.31 -1.97 21.66
CA ILE A 431 -1.00 -2.61 21.88
C ILE A 431 -1.90 -1.77 22.79
N PRO A 432 -3.23 -1.95 22.73
CA PRO A 432 -4.15 -1.29 23.64
C PRO A 432 -3.81 -1.57 25.10
N GLY A 433 -3.77 -0.53 25.93
CA GLY A 433 -3.42 -0.63 27.35
C GLY A 433 -1.93 -0.65 27.67
N SER A 434 -1.04 -0.70 26.66
CA SER A 434 0.40 -0.47 26.87
C SER A 434 0.67 0.94 27.45
N PRO A 435 1.83 1.21 28.07
CA PRO A 435 2.10 2.53 28.63
C PRO A 435 2.09 3.66 27.58
N ALA A 436 2.58 3.39 26.37
CA ALA A 436 2.54 4.35 25.26
C ALA A 436 1.10 4.64 24.80
N HIS A 437 0.24 3.61 24.70
CA HIS A 437 -1.20 3.77 24.42
C HIS A 437 -1.90 4.53 25.55
N CYS A 438 -1.65 4.17 26.81
CA CYS A 438 -2.20 4.88 27.97
C CYS A 438 -1.80 6.36 27.99
N LEU A 439 -0.56 6.69 27.62
CA LEU A 439 -0.12 8.07 27.51
C LEU A 439 -1.02 8.83 26.52
N LEU A 440 -1.25 8.29 25.32
CA LEU A 440 -2.09 8.89 24.27
C LEU A 440 -3.54 9.11 24.71
N VAL A 441 -4.19 8.11 25.33
CA VAL A 441 -5.64 8.17 25.61
C VAL A 441 -5.99 8.68 27.00
N LYS A 442 -5.09 8.54 28.00
CA LYS A 442 -5.32 9.01 29.38
C LYS A 442 -4.59 10.30 29.70
N GLY A 443 -3.71 10.77 28.82
CA GLY A 443 -2.87 11.96 29.03
C GLY A 443 -1.74 11.76 30.04
N LYS A 444 -1.59 10.56 30.62
CA LYS A 444 -0.54 10.24 31.60
C LYS A 444 -0.31 8.74 31.69
N ILE A 445 0.87 8.36 32.17
CA ILE A 445 1.19 6.98 32.53
C ILE A 445 1.04 6.81 34.04
N ASP A 446 0.34 5.77 34.47
CA ASP A 446 0.24 5.42 35.88
C ASP A 446 1.62 4.98 36.40
N ALA A 447 2.01 5.47 37.59
CA ALA A 447 3.34 5.21 38.14
C ALA A 447 3.64 3.70 38.31
N SER A 448 2.61 2.88 38.53
CA SER A 448 2.73 1.41 38.61
C SER A 448 3.09 0.74 37.29
N MET A 449 2.88 1.39 36.15
CA MET A 449 3.28 0.88 34.83
C MET A 449 4.72 1.25 34.47
N MET A 450 5.32 2.21 35.20
CA MET A 450 6.71 2.62 34.98
C MET A 450 7.65 1.80 35.86
N ASP A 451 7.70 0.50 35.58
CA ASP A 451 8.54 -0.47 36.27
C ASP A 451 9.83 -0.79 35.48
N ALA A 452 10.65 -1.71 36.00
CA ALA A 452 11.88 -2.13 35.32
C ALA A 452 11.63 -2.86 33.99
N ALA A 453 10.41 -3.36 33.72
CA ALA A 453 10.08 -3.96 32.43
C ALA A 453 9.85 -2.89 31.35
N ASN A 454 9.26 -1.77 31.73
CA ASN A 454 8.94 -0.69 30.80
C ASN A 454 9.99 0.43 30.74
N ASP A 455 10.81 0.60 31.78
CA ASP A 455 11.95 1.53 31.82
C ASP A 455 13.15 0.93 32.58
N PRO A 456 13.82 -0.10 32.01
CA PRO A 456 14.90 -0.84 32.68
C PRO A 456 16.14 0.01 32.97
N LEU A 457 16.31 1.11 32.25
CA LEU A 457 17.47 2.01 32.39
C LEU A 457 17.12 3.30 33.16
N HIS A 458 15.88 3.41 33.65
CA HIS A 458 15.38 4.60 34.37
C HIS A 458 15.57 5.90 33.57
N LEU A 459 15.47 5.84 32.24
CA LEU A 459 15.65 6.98 31.34
C LEU A 459 14.46 7.95 31.40
N LEU A 460 13.30 7.44 31.83
CA LEU A 460 12.02 8.13 31.77
C LEU A 460 11.59 8.67 33.15
N LYS A 461 12.20 8.18 34.23
CA LYS A 461 11.84 8.48 35.62
C LYS A 461 11.83 9.97 35.95
N ASP A 462 12.78 10.73 35.42
CA ASP A 462 12.92 12.17 35.70
C ASP A 462 12.05 13.04 34.77
N GLN A 463 11.39 12.42 33.79
CA GLN A 463 10.50 13.13 32.88
C GLN A 463 9.05 13.04 33.35
N LYS A 464 8.33 14.16 33.23
CA LYS A 464 6.90 14.21 33.49
C LYS A 464 6.13 13.54 32.35
N MET A 465 5.92 12.23 32.42
CA MET A 465 5.20 11.42 31.43
C MET A 465 3.69 11.70 31.38
N SER A 466 3.34 12.89 30.91
CA SER A 466 1.96 13.37 30.76
C SER A 466 1.83 14.47 29.71
N HIS A 467 0.63 14.66 29.18
CA HIS A 467 0.24 15.77 28.31
C HIS A 467 -1.18 16.27 28.63
N SER A 468 -1.53 17.44 28.11
CA SER A 468 -2.82 18.11 28.29
C SER A 468 -3.77 18.02 27.09
N LEU A 469 -3.31 17.47 25.96
CA LEU A 469 -4.17 17.28 24.78
C LEU A 469 -5.35 16.34 25.11
N PRO A 470 -6.61 16.74 24.84
CA PRO A 470 -7.80 15.93 25.14
C PRO A 470 -8.04 14.87 24.06
N LEU A 471 -7.09 13.95 23.91
CA LEU A 471 -7.10 12.93 22.86
C LEU A 471 -8.00 11.75 23.21
N SER A 472 -8.66 11.19 22.18
CA SER A 472 -9.40 9.92 22.26
C SER A 472 -9.25 9.14 20.96
N SER A 473 -9.38 7.81 21.01
CA SER A 473 -9.36 6.95 19.81
C SER A 473 -10.68 7.07 19.05
N ALA A 474 -10.59 7.33 17.74
CA ALA A 474 -11.74 7.45 16.85
C ALA A 474 -12.49 6.11 16.72
N VAL A 475 -11.77 4.99 16.76
CA VAL A 475 -12.39 3.67 16.64
C VAL A 475 -13.01 3.24 17.97
N ALA A 476 -12.33 3.51 19.10
CA ALA A 476 -12.89 3.21 20.42
C ALA A 476 -14.19 3.94 20.72
N TYR A 477 -14.37 5.15 20.16
CA TYR A 477 -15.62 5.89 20.27
C TYR A 477 -16.85 5.13 19.73
N MET A 478 -16.68 4.13 18.86
CA MET A 478 -17.78 3.26 18.41
C MET A 478 -18.55 2.62 19.57
N HIS A 479 -17.86 2.30 20.68
CA HIS A 479 -18.48 1.69 21.85
C HIS A 479 -19.55 2.60 22.47
N ASP A 480 -19.30 3.91 22.48
CA ASP A 480 -20.15 4.90 23.15
C ASP A 480 -21.15 5.58 22.18
N ALA A 481 -20.96 5.42 20.87
CA ALA A 481 -21.82 6.01 19.86
C ALA A 481 -23.31 5.56 19.97
N PRO A 482 -24.30 6.34 19.50
CA PRO A 482 -25.68 5.86 19.44
C PRO A 482 -25.84 4.70 18.45
N LEU A 483 -26.53 3.63 18.85
CA LEU A 483 -26.81 2.51 17.93
C LEU A 483 -27.74 2.93 16.79
N SER A 484 -27.36 2.55 15.57
CA SER A 484 -28.19 2.71 14.37
C SER A 484 -29.23 1.58 14.27
N ALA A 485 -30.40 1.89 13.70
CA ALA A 485 -31.47 0.90 13.49
C ALA A 485 -31.08 -0.24 12.51
N ASP A 486 -30.06 -0.03 11.67
CA ASP A 486 -29.59 -1.02 10.68
C ASP A 486 -28.70 -2.12 11.28
N GLY A 487 -28.36 -2.03 12.57
CA GLY A 487 -27.55 -3.01 13.30
C GLY A 487 -26.09 -3.11 12.84
N LYS A 488 -25.63 -2.27 11.89
CA LYS A 488 -24.25 -2.34 11.38
C LYS A 488 -23.23 -1.96 12.45
N LEU A 489 -23.49 -0.88 13.18
CA LEU A 489 -22.62 -0.43 14.26
C LEU A 489 -22.53 -1.47 15.38
N TYR A 490 -23.64 -2.15 15.70
CA TYR A 490 -23.64 -3.23 16.68
C TYR A 490 -22.69 -4.37 16.29
N LYS A 491 -22.67 -4.77 15.02
CA LYS A 491 -21.71 -5.76 14.51
C LYS A 491 -20.26 -5.27 14.61
N GLN A 492 -19.99 -3.99 14.35
CA GLN A 492 -18.63 -3.45 14.50
C GLN A 492 -18.15 -3.47 15.96
N ARG A 493 -19.02 -3.25 16.94
CA ARG A 493 -18.66 -3.33 18.37
C ARG A 493 -18.18 -4.70 18.79
N GLN A 494 -18.66 -5.76 18.14
CA GLN A 494 -18.18 -7.13 18.38
C GLN A 494 -16.75 -7.35 17.87
N ARG A 495 -16.22 -6.40 17.07
CA ARG A 495 -14.86 -6.41 16.51
C ARG A 495 -13.91 -5.53 17.34
N LEU A 496 -14.31 -5.15 18.56
CA LEU A 496 -13.52 -4.39 19.53
C LEU A 496 -13.07 -5.28 20.69
N ASP A 497 -11.93 -4.96 21.27
CA ASP A 497 -11.49 -5.58 22.51
C ASP A 497 -12.36 -5.11 23.70
N ALA A 498 -12.58 -6.01 24.67
CA ALA A 498 -13.52 -5.77 25.76
C ALA A 498 -13.05 -4.74 26.80
N LYS A 499 -11.76 -4.37 26.82
CA LYS A 499 -11.17 -3.56 27.89
C LYS A 499 -10.90 -2.13 27.45
N HIS A 500 -10.38 -1.94 26.25
CA HIS A 500 -9.98 -0.64 25.72
C HIS A 500 -10.86 -0.19 24.56
N HIS A 501 -11.72 -1.08 24.06
CA HIS A 501 -12.62 -0.85 22.93
C HIS A 501 -11.89 -0.49 21.63
N GLU A 502 -10.61 -0.83 21.51
CA GLU A 502 -9.87 -0.69 20.26
C GLU A 502 -10.17 -1.90 19.35
N PRO A 503 -9.86 -1.86 18.04
CA PRO A 503 -10.01 -3.02 17.16
C PRO A 503 -9.40 -4.28 17.76
N LEU A 504 -9.97 -5.45 17.43
CA LEU A 504 -9.34 -6.72 17.79
C LEU A 504 -7.97 -6.87 17.12
N PHE A 505 -7.84 -6.39 15.88
CA PHE A 505 -6.58 -6.37 15.17
C PHE A 505 -6.57 -5.32 14.05
N THR A 506 -5.36 -4.84 13.75
CA THR A 506 -5.00 -4.03 12.59
C THR A 506 -3.86 -4.66 11.79
N ILE A 507 -3.18 -5.63 12.40
CA ILE A 507 -2.15 -6.50 11.82
C ILE A 507 -2.48 -7.96 12.16
N MET A 508 -2.22 -8.87 11.21
CA MET A 508 -2.44 -10.31 11.40
C MET A 508 -1.37 -11.11 10.62
N THR A 509 -0.22 -11.29 11.25
CA THR A 509 0.90 -12.08 10.73
C THR A 509 1.02 -13.40 11.49
N LYS A 510 2.03 -14.20 11.13
CA LYS A 510 2.30 -15.48 11.80
C LYS A 510 2.68 -15.29 13.27
N ASP A 511 3.45 -14.24 13.54
CA ASP A 511 4.08 -14.03 14.85
C ASP A 511 3.24 -13.11 15.73
N PHE A 512 2.35 -12.30 15.15
CA PHE A 512 1.57 -11.33 15.90
C PHE A 512 0.19 -11.06 15.26
N LYS A 513 -0.83 -11.00 16.12
CA LYS A 513 -2.16 -10.49 15.80
C LYS A 513 -2.59 -9.51 16.88
N GLY A 514 -2.94 -8.30 16.49
CA GLY A 514 -3.37 -7.27 17.42
C GLY A 514 -3.47 -5.90 16.78
N THR A 515 -3.71 -4.89 17.59
CA THR A 515 -3.91 -3.50 17.16
C THR A 515 -2.67 -2.69 17.42
N LEU A 516 -2.11 -2.10 16.36
CA LEU A 516 -0.94 -1.22 16.40
C LEU A 516 -1.20 0.13 15.74
N ASP A 517 -2.24 0.21 14.90
CA ASP A 517 -2.59 1.40 14.13
C ASP A 517 -3.76 2.14 14.76
N TYR A 518 -3.68 3.47 14.83
CA TYR A 518 -4.69 4.28 15.50
C TYR A 518 -4.95 5.60 14.79
N ILE A 519 -6.13 6.17 15.04
CA ILE A 519 -6.49 7.56 14.74
C ILE A 519 -6.98 8.19 16.03
N PHE A 520 -6.15 9.02 16.65
CA PHE A 520 -6.53 9.82 17.82
C PHE A 520 -6.96 11.22 17.39
N TYR A 521 -7.89 11.82 18.14
CA TYR A 521 -8.42 13.14 17.84
C TYR A 521 -8.67 13.97 19.10
N THR A 522 -8.63 15.30 19.00
CA THR A 522 -9.02 16.21 20.09
C THR A 522 -10.54 16.26 20.25
N THR A 523 -11.04 15.74 21.37
CA THR A 523 -12.48 15.59 21.63
C THR A 523 -13.22 16.91 21.85
N SER A 524 -12.51 17.98 22.19
CA SER A 524 -13.09 19.32 22.39
C SER A 524 -13.58 19.96 21.09
N SER A 525 -13.02 19.57 19.94
CA SER A 525 -13.21 20.28 18.67
C SER A 525 -13.67 19.40 17.51
N LEU A 526 -13.53 18.08 17.62
CA LEU A 526 -13.92 17.13 16.58
C LEU A 526 -14.88 16.08 17.14
N GLN A 527 -15.78 15.61 16.29
CA GLN A 527 -16.65 14.47 16.55
C GLN A 527 -16.49 13.41 15.45
N PRO A 528 -16.17 12.16 15.78
CA PRO A 528 -16.24 11.05 14.84
C PRO A 528 -17.69 10.79 14.43
N THR A 529 -17.96 10.69 13.14
CA THR A 529 -19.30 10.50 12.57
C THR A 529 -19.46 9.19 11.82
N ALA A 530 -18.37 8.62 11.31
CA ALA A 530 -18.33 7.30 10.72
C ALA A 530 -16.92 6.69 10.83
N ILE A 531 -16.83 5.37 10.75
CA ILE A 531 -15.57 4.62 10.68
C ILE A 531 -15.62 3.67 9.51
N LEU A 532 -14.46 3.34 8.95
CA LEU A 532 -14.36 2.28 7.97
C LEU A 532 -14.60 0.95 8.65
N GLU A 533 -15.41 0.10 8.02
CA GLU A 533 -15.69 -1.25 8.50
C GLU A 533 -14.39 -2.01 8.87
N LEU A 534 -14.36 -2.54 10.09
CA LEU A 534 -13.29 -3.40 10.59
C LEU A 534 -13.53 -4.81 10.08
N PRO A 535 -12.63 -5.48 9.35
CA PRO A 535 -12.88 -6.86 8.92
C PRO A 535 -12.85 -7.84 10.11
N THR A 536 -13.55 -8.97 9.98
CA THR A 536 -13.34 -10.14 10.86
C THR A 536 -12.16 -10.97 10.35
N GLU A 537 -11.64 -11.88 11.17
CA GLU A 537 -10.60 -12.82 10.72
C GLU A 537 -11.06 -13.62 9.49
N ALA A 538 -12.32 -14.08 9.49
CA ALA A 538 -12.91 -14.78 8.35
C ALA A 538 -13.05 -13.92 7.08
N ASP A 539 -13.15 -12.59 7.21
CA ASP A 539 -13.15 -11.67 6.05
C ASP A 539 -11.75 -11.48 5.47
N VAL A 540 -10.70 -11.64 6.29
CA VAL A 540 -9.30 -11.52 5.87
C VAL A 540 -8.76 -12.83 5.29
N GLN A 541 -9.18 -13.95 5.86
CA GLN A 541 -8.72 -15.29 5.54
C GLN A 541 -9.56 -15.93 4.42
N THR A 542 -9.02 -16.05 3.19
CA THR A 542 -9.72 -16.80 2.13
C THR A 542 -9.61 -18.31 2.33
N ARG A 543 -8.58 -18.74 3.06
CA ARG A 543 -8.35 -20.08 3.60
C ARG A 543 -7.95 -19.95 5.07
N PRO A 544 -8.23 -20.95 5.93
CA PRO A 544 -7.96 -20.87 7.37
C PRO A 544 -6.52 -20.52 7.76
N GLU A 545 -5.56 -20.85 6.90
CA GLU A 545 -4.13 -20.59 7.08
C GLU A 545 -3.63 -19.25 6.52
N ASP A 546 -4.48 -18.51 5.79
CA ASP A 546 -4.07 -17.25 5.20
C ASP A 546 -3.77 -16.21 6.30
N LEU A 547 -2.69 -15.46 6.12
CA LEU A 547 -2.25 -14.35 6.97
C LEU A 547 -2.13 -13.10 6.10
N LEU A 548 -1.76 -11.96 6.68
CA LEU A 548 -1.40 -10.77 5.92
C LEU A 548 0.13 -10.72 5.68
N PRO A 549 0.61 -10.21 4.52
CA PRO A 549 -0.16 -9.89 3.32
C PRO A 549 -0.63 -11.15 2.59
N ASN A 550 -1.61 -11.03 1.70
CA ASN A 550 -2.14 -12.12 0.89
C ASN A 550 -2.65 -11.63 -0.48
N PRO A 551 -3.24 -12.50 -1.33
CA PRO A 551 -3.76 -12.07 -2.63
C PRO A 551 -4.76 -10.90 -2.57
N LEU A 552 -5.53 -10.74 -1.49
CA LEU A 552 -6.53 -9.68 -1.37
C LEU A 552 -5.96 -8.41 -0.71
N TYR A 553 -5.07 -8.58 0.28
CA TYR A 553 -4.48 -7.49 1.05
C TYR A 553 -2.98 -7.39 0.81
N SER A 554 -2.53 -6.24 0.29
CA SER A 554 -1.14 -6.04 -0.15
C SER A 554 -0.21 -5.43 0.91
N SER A 555 -0.68 -5.33 2.15
CA SER A 555 0.10 -5.01 3.35
C SER A 555 -0.19 -6.06 4.43
N ASP A 556 0.74 -6.22 5.37
CA ASP A 556 0.54 -6.96 6.62
C ASP A 556 -0.39 -6.23 7.61
N HIS A 557 -0.62 -4.94 7.38
CA HIS A 557 -1.59 -4.12 8.09
C HIS A 557 -2.91 -3.95 7.32
N LEU A 558 -3.94 -3.46 8.01
CA LEU A 558 -5.24 -3.06 7.49
C LEU A 558 -5.41 -1.56 7.58
N ALA A 559 -5.90 -0.92 6.51
CA ALA A 559 -6.20 0.51 6.58
C ALA A 559 -7.32 0.79 7.58
N ILE A 560 -7.16 1.84 8.38
CA ILE A 560 -8.19 2.38 9.27
C ILE A 560 -8.58 3.74 8.73
N MET A 561 -9.87 4.05 8.73
CA MET A 561 -10.35 5.35 8.29
C MET A 561 -11.51 5.81 9.16
N ALA A 562 -11.58 7.11 9.38
CA ALA A 562 -12.64 7.75 10.14
C ALA A 562 -13.10 9.03 9.43
N GLU A 563 -14.39 9.30 9.55
CA GLU A 563 -15.01 10.56 9.15
C GLU A 563 -15.26 11.40 10.39
N PHE A 564 -14.87 12.68 10.32
CA PHE A 564 -15.03 13.63 11.40
C PHE A 564 -15.90 14.79 10.96
N GLN A 565 -16.52 15.43 11.94
CA GLN A 565 -17.14 16.73 11.81
C GLN A 565 -16.52 17.69 12.83
N TYR A 566 -16.29 18.94 12.42
CA TYR A 566 -15.95 20.01 13.34
C TYR A 566 -17.13 20.31 14.27
N LYS A 567 -16.88 20.38 15.58
CA LYS A 567 -17.87 20.84 16.54
C LYS A 567 -18.06 22.36 16.38
N THR A 568 -19.30 22.81 16.43
CA THR A 568 -19.61 24.24 16.57
C THR A 568 -19.01 24.74 17.88
N ARG A 569 -18.16 25.76 17.82
CA ARG A 569 -17.69 26.45 19.03
C ARG A 569 -18.90 27.19 19.60
N GLU A 570 -19.29 26.85 20.83
CA GLU A 570 -20.28 27.62 21.60
C GLU A 570 -19.79 29.04 21.87
#